data_AF-A0A3E0Q355-F1
#
_entry.id   AF-A0A3E0Q355-F1
#
_cell.length_a   1.000
_cell.length_b   1.000
_cell.length_c   1.000
_cell.angle_alpha   90.00
_cell.angle_beta   90.00
_cell.angle_gamma   90.00
#
_symmetry.space_group_name_H-M   'P 1'
#
loop_
_entity.id
_entity.type
_entity.pdbx_description
1 polymer ?
#
loop_
_entity_poly.entity_id
_entity_poly.type
_entity_poly.pdbx_seq_one_letter_code
_entity_poly.pdbx_strand_id
1 'polypeptide(L)'
;MSTTHTPLATEGEIWKRLLRPQDKSLSLTAARYFLRLEFAEEDKERMHELAAKARKGTLTPKEREETRNYEHVGNLLTLIKSKARQRLKAARSSNGSKD
;
A
#
# COMPACT_ATOMS: atom_id res chain seq x y z
N MET A 1 5.36 -7.65 -37.06
CA MET A 1 5.15 -8.21 -35.71
C MET A 1 5.49 -7.12 -34.71
N SER A 2 4.50 -6.50 -34.09
CA SER A 2 4.73 -5.38 -33.17
C SER A 2 4.99 -5.93 -31.78
N THR A 3 6.24 -5.84 -31.32
CA THR A 3 6.61 -6.06 -29.93
C THR A 3 6.00 -4.93 -29.10
N THR A 4 4.86 -5.18 -28.48
CA THR A 4 4.30 -4.28 -27.48
C THR A 4 5.25 -4.30 -26.28
N HIS A 5 6.11 -3.28 -26.17
CA HIS A 5 6.94 -3.06 -24.99
C HIS A 5 6.00 -2.71 -23.83
N THR A 6 5.69 -3.70 -23.00
CA THR A 6 5.05 -3.46 -21.71
C THR A 6 6.03 -2.58 -20.91
N PRO A 7 5.70 -1.32 -20.60
CA PRO A 7 6.58 -0.49 -19.79
C PRO A 7 6.88 -1.21 -18.47
N LEU A 8 8.09 -1.03 -17.94
CA LEU A 8 8.48 -1.55 -16.63
C LEU A 8 7.46 -1.07 -15.59
N ALA A 9 6.52 -1.94 -15.22
CA ALA A 9 5.47 -1.59 -14.30
C ALA A 9 6.04 -1.54 -12.89
N THR A 10 5.86 -0.42 -12.21
CA THR A 10 6.18 -0.34 -10.78
C THR A 10 5.30 -1.30 -10.00
N GLU A 11 5.77 -1.77 -8.84
CA GLU A 11 4.97 -2.64 -7.97
C GLU A 11 3.60 -2.01 -7.65
N GLY A 12 3.57 -0.70 -7.40
CA GLY A 12 2.34 0.04 -7.15
C GLY A 12 1.36 0.02 -8.32
N GLU A 13 1.84 0.04 -9.57
CA GLU A 13 0.99 -0.10 -10.76
C GLU A 13 0.44 -1.51 -10.92
N ILE A 14 1.23 -2.53 -10.58
CA ILE A 14 0.77 -3.92 -10.54
C ILE A 14 -0.36 -4.06 -9.52
N TRP A 15 -0.15 -3.58 -8.29
CA TRP A 15 -1.17 -3.58 -7.24
C TRP A 15 -2.41 -2.78 -7.60
N LYS A 16 -2.26 -1.61 -8.23
CA LYS A 16 -3.38 -0.80 -8.70
C LYS A 16 -4.24 -1.56 -9.72
N ARG A 17 -3.62 -2.35 -10.60
CA ARG A 17 -4.34 -3.22 -11.56
C ARG A 17 -5.01 -4.42 -10.91
N LEU A 18 -4.49 -4.94 -9.80
CA LEU A 18 -5.12 -6.00 -9.02
C LEU A 18 -6.30 -5.48 -8.19
N LEU A 19 -6.16 -4.32 -7.54
CA LEU A 19 -7.13 -3.75 -6.61
C LEU A 19 -8.26 -2.93 -7.29
N ARG A 20 -8.59 -3.22 -8.56
CA ARG A 20 -9.43 -2.37 -9.43
C ARG A 20 -10.63 -1.75 -8.69
N PRO A 21 -10.86 -0.42 -8.79
CA PRO A 21 -11.91 0.28 -8.02
C PRO A 21 -13.33 -0.28 -8.19
N GLN A 22 -13.63 -0.77 -9.39
CA GLN A 22 -14.93 -1.28 -9.83
C GLN A 22 -15.34 -2.58 -9.11
N ASP A 23 -14.37 -3.32 -8.57
CA ASP A 23 -14.64 -4.62 -7.99
C ASP A 23 -15.17 -4.46 -6.54
N LYS A 24 -16.41 -4.91 -6.32
CA LYS A 24 -17.06 -4.95 -5.00
C LYS A 24 -16.63 -6.18 -4.17
N SER A 25 -15.71 -7.00 -4.68
CA SER A 25 -15.17 -8.19 -4.02
C SER A 25 -14.66 -7.95 -2.60
N LEU A 26 -14.18 -6.73 -2.30
CA LEU A 26 -13.78 -6.39 -0.94
C LEU A 26 -15.00 -6.23 -0.01
N SER A 27 -15.12 -7.14 0.96
CA SER A 27 -16.15 -7.07 2.01
C SER A 27 -15.93 -5.87 2.95
N LEU A 28 -17.00 -5.39 3.59
CA LEU A 28 -16.90 -4.29 4.56
C LEU A 28 -16.05 -4.65 5.78
N THR A 29 -16.11 -5.92 6.20
CA THR A 29 -15.30 -6.42 7.31
C THR A 29 -13.82 -6.43 6.95
N ALA A 30 -13.45 -6.93 5.77
CA ALA A 30 -12.08 -6.89 5.29
C ALA A 30 -11.58 -5.44 5.11
N ALA A 31 -12.41 -4.54 4.56
CA ALA A 31 -12.08 -3.12 4.45
C ALA A 31 -11.76 -2.48 5.81
N ARG A 32 -12.56 -2.76 6.85
CA ARG A 32 -12.29 -2.26 8.21
C ARG A 32 -11.01 -2.85 8.80
N TYR A 33 -10.75 -4.14 8.57
CA TYR A 33 -9.52 -4.80 9.03
C TYR A 33 -8.28 -4.15 8.40
N PHE A 34 -8.26 -3.99 7.07
CA PHE A 34 -7.14 -3.38 6.38
C PHE A 34 -6.83 -1.94 6.81
N LEU A 35 -7.82 -1.17 7.25
CA LEU A 35 -7.57 0.18 7.79
C LEU A 35 -6.78 0.19 9.10
N ARG A 36 -6.87 -0.88 9.90
CA ARG A 36 -6.18 -1.03 11.19
C ARG A 36 -4.76 -1.57 11.07
N LEU A 37 -4.39 -2.12 9.92
CA LEU A 37 -3.03 -2.62 9.71
C LEU A 37 -2.03 -1.48 9.79
N GLU A 38 -1.04 -1.59 10.65
CA GLU A 38 0.06 -0.65 10.80
C GLU A 38 1.33 -1.44 11.07
N PHE A 39 2.48 -0.81 10.83
CA PHE A 39 3.76 -1.37 11.26
C PHE A 39 3.76 -1.50 12.78
N ALA A 40 4.37 -2.57 13.28
CA ALA A 40 4.62 -2.71 14.71
C ALA A 40 5.60 -1.63 15.20
N GLU A 41 5.66 -1.39 16.51
CA GLU A 41 6.53 -0.33 17.04
C GLU A 41 8.01 -0.63 16.77
N GLU A 42 8.40 -1.91 16.82
CA GLU A 42 9.75 -2.37 16.52
C GLU A 42 10.14 -2.07 15.07
N ASP A 43 9.19 -2.24 14.14
CA ASP A 43 9.39 -1.91 12.73
C ASP A 43 9.50 -0.39 12.53
N LYS A 44 8.68 0.40 13.23
CA LYS A 44 8.76 1.87 13.16
C LYS A 44 10.10 2.38 13.69
N GLU A 45 10.55 1.87 14.82
CA GLU A 45 11.87 2.17 15.39
C GLU A 45 12.97 1.83 14.37
N ARG A 46 12.90 0.65 13.76
CA ARG A 46 13.88 0.23 12.74
C ARG A 46 13.87 1.15 11.52
N MET A 47 12.69 1.52 11.02
CA MET A 47 12.55 2.47 9.93
C MET A 47 13.14 3.84 10.29
N HIS A 48 12.98 4.31 11.53
CA HIS A 48 13.59 5.55 12.01
C HIS A 48 15.11 5.48 12.06
N GLU A 49 15.69 4.37 12.52
CA GLU A 49 17.13 4.13 12.50
C GLU A 49 17.70 4.17 11.08
N LEU A 50 17.04 3.45 10.15
CA LEU A 50 17.44 3.40 8.74
C LEU A 50 17.38 4.79 8.12
N ALA A 51 16.32 5.56 8.39
CA ALA A 51 16.21 6.94 7.93
C ALA A 51 17.33 7.84 8.50
N ALA A 52 17.69 7.67 9.78
CA ALA A 52 18.79 8.40 10.40
C ALA A 52 20.15 8.06 9.76
N LYS A 53 20.40 6.78 9.47
CA LYS A 53 21.61 6.32 8.75
C LYS A 53 21.64 6.82 7.31
N ALA A 54 20.49 6.83 6.63
CA ALA A 54 20.34 7.36 5.27
C ALA A 54 20.76 8.83 5.19
N ARG A 55 20.27 9.65 6.12
CA ARG A 55 20.63 11.08 6.22
C ARG A 55 22.12 11.31 6.48
N LYS A 56 22.76 10.42 7.22
CA LYS A 56 24.21 10.45 7.47
C LYS A 56 25.05 9.86 6.34
N GLY A 57 24.42 9.26 5.31
CA GLY A 57 25.12 8.57 4.23
C GLY A 57 25.79 7.25 4.65
N THR A 58 25.42 6.68 5.80
CA THR A 58 26.09 5.53 6.40
C THR A 58 25.36 4.20 6.21
N LEU A 59 24.37 4.14 5.32
CA LEU A 59 23.67 2.89 5.04
C LEU A 59 24.63 1.86 4.44
N THR A 60 24.60 0.65 4.98
CA THR A 60 25.24 -0.51 4.35
C THR A 60 24.40 -1.00 3.15
N PRO A 61 24.97 -1.82 2.25
CA PRO A 61 24.20 -2.43 1.17
C PRO A 61 22.97 -3.21 1.65
N LYS A 62 23.11 -3.95 2.76
CA LYS A 62 22.01 -4.72 3.37
C LYS A 62 20.91 -3.80 3.92
N GLU A 63 21.28 -2.72 4.60
CA GLU A 63 20.30 -1.76 5.14
C GLU A 63 19.58 -0.96 4.03
N ARG A 64 20.24 -0.73 2.89
CA ARG A 64 19.56 -0.18 1.70
C ARG A 64 18.49 -1.11 1.17
N GLU A 65 18.75 -2.42 1.17
CA GLU A 65 17.77 -3.42 0.77
C GLU A 65 16.61 -3.49 1.77
N GLU A 66 16.91 -3.46 3.06
CA GLU A 66 15.91 -3.41 4.12
C GLU A 66 15.01 -2.16 3.99
N THR A 67 15.59 -1.00 3.69
CA THR A 67 14.84 0.24 3.43
C THR A 67 13.88 0.06 2.25
N ARG A 68 14.34 -0.52 1.13
CA ARG A 68 13.47 -0.80 -0.02
C ARG A 68 12.33 -1.75 0.33
N ASN A 69 12.58 -2.75 1.17
CA ASN A 69 11.54 -3.68 1.63
C ASN A 69 10.45 -2.95 2.44
N TYR A 70 10.84 -2.08 3.37
CA TYR A 70 9.88 -1.25 4.11
C TYR A 70 9.10 -0.29 3.19
N GLU A 71 9.75 0.33 2.21
CA GLU A 71 9.10 1.18 1.23
C GLU A 71 8.08 0.41 0.39
N HIS A 72 8.42 -0.80 -0.07
CA HIS A 72 7.51 -1.66 -0.84
C HIS A 72 6.26 -2.01 -0.03
N VAL A 73 6.44 -2.47 1.21
CA VAL A 73 5.33 -2.82 2.10
C VAL A 73 4.48 -1.58 2.42
N GLY A 74 5.10 -0.44 2.68
CA GLY A 74 4.40 0.82 2.96
C GLY A 74 3.56 1.32 1.77
N ASN A 75 4.08 1.19 0.55
CA ASN A 75 3.37 1.53 -0.68
C ASN A 75 2.16 0.62 -0.88
N LEU A 76 2.32 -0.70 -0.70
CA LEU A 76 1.23 -1.66 -0.77
C LEU A 76 0.15 -1.36 0.27
N LEU A 77 0.53 -1.14 1.53
CA LEU A 77 -0.40 -0.82 2.61
C LEU A 77 -1.21 0.45 2.28
N THR A 78 -0.56 1.46 1.72
CA THR A 78 -1.22 2.70 1.28
C THR A 78 -2.29 2.44 0.21
N LEU A 79 -1.99 1.60 -0.78
CA LEU A 79 -2.94 1.24 -1.84
C LEU A 79 -4.14 0.46 -1.29
N ILE A 80 -3.90 -0.55 -0.44
CA ILE A 80 -4.97 -1.35 0.16
C ILE A 80 -5.86 -0.47 1.06
N LYS A 81 -5.27 0.38 1.91
CA LYS A 81 -6.03 1.32 2.75
C LYS A 81 -6.85 2.30 1.90
N SER A 82 -6.32 2.77 0.76
CA SER A 82 -7.07 3.61 -0.17
C SER A 82 -8.32 2.90 -0.72
N LYS A 83 -8.17 1.65 -1.18
CA LYS A 83 -9.30 0.83 -1.66
C LYS A 83 -10.33 0.55 -0.55
N ALA A 84 -9.86 0.26 0.66
CA ALA A 84 -10.73 0.08 1.83
C ALA A 84 -11.57 1.32 2.14
N ARG A 85 -10.94 2.52 2.16
CA ARG A 85 -11.67 3.80 2.33
C ARG A 85 -12.73 4.01 1.25
N GLN A 86 -12.39 3.77 -0.01
CA GLN A 86 -13.34 3.89 -1.13
C GLN A 86 -14.53 2.94 -0.96
N ARG A 87 -14.28 1.68 -0.56
CA ARG A 87 -15.33 0.68 -0.34
C ARG A 87 -16.29 1.07 0.78
N LEU A 88 -15.76 1.61 1.89
CA LEU A 88 -16.58 2.09 3.01
C LEU A 88 -17.37 3.35 2.65
N LYS A 89 -16.77 4.28 1.88
CA LYS A 89 -17.47 5.46 1.37
C LYS A 89 -18.64 5.07 0.47
N ALA A 90 -18.43 4.16 -0.47
CA ALA A 90 -19.48 3.67 -1.38
C ALA A 90 -20.65 3.02 -0.62
N ALA A 91 -20.37 2.26 0.44
CA ALA A 91 -21.43 1.66 1.27
C ALA A 91 -22.26 2.68 2.06
N ARG A 92 -21.63 3.76 2.54
CA ARG A 92 -22.35 4.85 3.21
C ARG A 92 -23.28 5.57 2.23
N SER A 93 -22.81 5.85 1.02
CA SER A 93 -23.61 6.48 -0.03
C SER A 93 -24.78 5.61 -0.51
N SER A 94 -24.64 4.28 -0.53
CA SER A 94 -25.77 3.39 -0.88
C SER A 94 -26.83 3.28 0.22
N ASN A 95 -26.45 3.48 1.49
CA ASN A 95 -27.40 3.45 2.61
C ASN A 95 -28.18 4.76 2.78
N GLY A 96 -27.61 5.91 2.39
CA GLY A 96 -28.24 7.22 2.53
C GLY A 96 -29.17 7.64 1.38
N SER A 97 -29.43 6.74 0.42
CA SER A 97 -30.33 6.99 -0.72
C SER A 97 -31.65 6.21 -0.61
N LYS A 98 -32.00 5.78 0.61
CA LYS A 98 -33.18 4.97 0.91
C LYS A 98 -34.26 5.68 1.73
N ASP A 99 -34.11 6.98 1.95
CA ASP A 99 -35.10 7.85 2.60
C ASP A 99 -35.69 8.85 1.60
#